data_AF-A0A7Y2U2N1-F1
#
_entry.id   AF-A0A7Y2U2N1-F1
#
_cell.length_a   1.000
_cell.length_b   1.000
_cell.length_c   1.000
_cell.angle_alpha   90.00
_cell.angle_beta   90.00
_cell.angle_gamma   90.00
#
_symmetry.space_group_name_H-M   'P 1'
#
loop_
_entity.id
_entity.type
_entity.pdbx_description
1 polymer ?
#
loop_
_entity_poly.entity_id
_entity_poly.type
_entity_poly.pdbx_seq_one_letter_code
_entity_poly.pdbx_strand_id
1 'polypeptide(L)'
;MKRDSGFWMIQGPGWLLFLYLLYAQGIPAVDYDLGVAMGTQEPREMITDVGVAFWYGFALGDLVVYIPLLAVGLIGYWMNKKWGLLALASAMGITIYWPIVCLAAVASARSAPGWNLPDEAAYWLVLPLIAIWGGWGIWHLFRTDSFE
;
A
#
# COMPACT_ATOMS: atom_id res chain seq x y z
N MET A 1 -1.59 19.15 17.62
CA MET A 1 -2.83 18.43 17.27
C MET A 1 -3.19 17.47 18.39
N LYS A 2 -4.48 17.32 18.68
CA LYS A 2 -4.98 16.42 19.73
C LYS A 2 -4.86 14.96 19.26
N ARG A 3 -4.37 14.06 20.11
CA ARG A 3 -4.31 12.62 19.81
C ARG A 3 -5.68 11.97 20.04
N ASP A 4 -6.64 12.37 19.24
CA ASP A 4 -8.00 11.85 19.28
C ASP A 4 -8.10 10.49 18.56
N SER A 5 -9.33 9.97 18.43
CA SER A 5 -9.57 8.71 17.74
C SER A 5 -9.11 8.74 16.28
N GLY A 6 -9.22 9.88 15.59
CA GLY A 6 -8.79 10.05 14.21
C GLY A 6 -7.28 9.89 14.05
N PHE A 7 -6.52 10.52 14.94
CA PHE A 7 -5.07 10.35 15.00
C PHE A 7 -4.66 8.87 15.12
N TRP A 8 -5.30 8.13 16.03
CA TRP A 8 -4.98 6.71 16.25
C TRP A 8 -5.47 5.79 15.13
N MET A 9 -6.60 6.13 14.49
CA MET A 9 -7.08 5.44 13.29
C MET A 9 -6.18 5.63 12.07
N ILE A 10 -5.32 6.66 12.06
CA ILE A 10 -4.25 6.82 11.09
C ILE A 10 -2.99 6.09 11.55
N GLN A 11 -2.52 6.36 12.77
CA GLN A 11 -1.23 5.85 13.24
C GLN A 11 -1.21 4.33 13.39
N GLY A 12 -2.24 3.74 13.99
CA GLY A 12 -2.29 2.29 14.22
C GLY A 12 -2.25 1.50 12.91
N PRO A 13 -3.27 1.63 12.04
CA PRO A 13 -3.27 0.98 10.73
C PRO A 13 -2.10 1.40 9.83
N GLY A 14 -1.65 2.66 9.91
CA GLY A 14 -0.51 3.15 9.15
C GLY A 14 0.80 2.44 9.50
N TRP A 15 1.10 2.25 10.80
CA TRP A 15 2.28 1.48 11.22
C TRP A 15 2.17 0.00 10.87
N LEU A 16 0.97 -0.58 10.99
CA LEU A 16 0.72 -1.97 10.57
C LEU A 16 0.97 -2.14 9.06
N LEU A 17 0.45 -1.22 8.24
CA LEU A 17 0.66 -1.22 6.79
C LEU A 17 2.14 -1.01 6.46
N PHE A 18 2.84 -0.10 7.14
CA PHE A 18 4.27 0.12 6.95
C PHE A 18 5.08 -1.16 7.21
N LEU A 19 4.85 -1.84 8.34
CA LEU A 19 5.54 -3.09 8.66
C LEU A 19 5.20 -4.20 7.65
N TYR A 20 3.94 -4.28 7.25
CA TYR A 20 3.51 -5.21 6.22
C TYR A 20 4.21 -4.95 4.88
N LEU A 21 4.32 -3.70 4.42
CA LEU A 21 5.00 -3.35 3.18
C LEU A 21 6.51 -3.64 3.25
N LEU A 22 7.17 -3.35 4.36
CA LEU A 22 8.57 -3.72 4.54
C LEU A 22 8.80 -5.22 4.33
N TYR A 23 7.90 -6.04 4.86
CA TYR A 23 7.95 -7.48 4.74
C TYR A 23 7.56 -7.96 3.33
N ALA A 24 6.39 -7.56 2.82
CA ALA A 24 5.78 -8.07 1.61
C ALA A 24 6.27 -7.42 0.31
N GLN A 25 6.88 -6.23 0.37
CA GLN A 25 7.42 -5.51 -0.80
C GLN A 25 8.92 -5.28 -0.69
N GLY A 26 9.45 -5.03 0.51
CA GLY A 26 10.89 -4.85 0.70
C GLY A 26 11.71 -6.09 0.35
N ILE A 27 11.23 -7.28 0.72
CA ILE A 27 11.92 -8.54 0.41
C ILE A 27 11.88 -8.84 -1.09
N PRO A 28 10.71 -8.83 -1.76
CA PRO A 28 10.64 -9.13 -3.19
C PRO A 28 11.33 -8.11 -4.11
N ALA A 29 11.48 -6.88 -3.66
CA ALA A 29 12.25 -5.87 -4.37
C ALA A 29 13.76 -6.20 -4.43
N VAL A 30 14.25 -7.08 -3.53
CA VAL A 30 15.64 -7.55 -3.50
C VAL A 30 15.74 -8.96 -4.09
N ASP A 31 14.82 -9.85 -3.70
CA ASP A 31 14.74 -11.23 -4.14
C ASP A 31 13.27 -11.65 -4.29
N TYR A 32 12.78 -11.63 -5.53
CA TYR A 32 11.39 -11.95 -5.84
C TYR A 32 11.05 -13.41 -5.53
N ASP A 33 11.97 -14.33 -5.81
CA ASP A 33 11.76 -15.77 -5.57
C ASP A 33 11.65 -16.07 -4.06
N LEU A 34 12.41 -15.35 -3.24
CA LEU A 34 12.22 -15.39 -1.78
C LEU A 34 10.84 -14.87 -1.38
N GLY A 35 10.38 -13.79 -2.02
CA GLY A 35 9.02 -13.27 -1.87
C GLY A 35 7.93 -14.30 -2.13
N VAL A 36 8.09 -15.06 -3.22
CA VAL A 36 7.22 -16.17 -3.61
C VAL A 36 7.28 -17.30 -2.58
N ALA A 37 8.48 -17.70 -2.16
CA ALA A 37 8.67 -18.74 -1.15
C ALA A 37 8.03 -18.39 0.21
N MET A 38 7.94 -17.10 0.52
CA MET A 38 7.29 -16.57 1.73
C MET A 38 5.78 -16.36 1.59
N GLY A 39 5.21 -16.61 0.40
CA GLY A 39 3.79 -16.41 0.12
C GLY A 39 3.36 -14.94 0.06
N THR A 40 4.30 -14.03 -0.19
CA THR A 40 4.03 -12.58 -0.30
C THR A 40 3.90 -12.10 -1.74
N GLN A 41 4.29 -12.95 -2.69
CA GLN A 41 4.25 -12.69 -4.13
C GLN A 41 3.77 -13.92 -4.87
N GLU A 42 3.24 -13.71 -6.07
CA GLU A 42 2.71 -14.77 -6.91
C GLU A 42 3.80 -15.35 -7.82
N PRO A 43 3.88 -16.67 -7.99
CA PRO A 43 4.87 -17.31 -8.84
C PRO A 43 4.57 -17.09 -10.34
N ARG A 44 5.60 -17.20 -11.20
CA ARG A 44 5.46 -17.00 -12.66
C ARG A 44 4.43 -17.92 -13.30
N GLU A 45 4.21 -19.11 -12.75
CA GLU A 45 3.23 -20.07 -13.24
C GLU A 45 1.78 -19.59 -13.05
N MET A 46 1.56 -18.63 -12.14
CA MET A 46 0.25 -18.04 -11.86
C MET A 46 0.00 -16.71 -12.58
N ILE A 47 1.05 -15.94 -12.87
CA ILE A 47 0.90 -14.56 -13.39
C ILE A 47 1.72 -14.26 -14.63
N THR A 48 2.42 -15.25 -15.21
CA THR A 48 3.38 -15.10 -16.32
C THR A 48 4.63 -14.29 -15.97
N ASP A 49 5.64 -14.33 -16.83
CA ASP A 49 6.88 -13.55 -16.67
C ASP A 49 6.63 -12.04 -16.70
N VAL A 50 5.64 -11.61 -17.48
CA VAL A 50 5.25 -10.20 -17.56
C VAL A 50 4.61 -9.78 -16.24
N GLY A 51 3.72 -10.60 -15.66
CA GLY A 51 3.13 -10.30 -14.35
C GLY A 51 4.17 -10.22 -13.25
N VAL A 52 5.14 -11.14 -13.23
CA VAL A 52 6.27 -11.08 -12.29
C VAL A 52 7.04 -9.77 -12.44
N ALA A 53 7.35 -9.35 -13.67
CA ALA A 53 8.04 -8.09 -13.91
C ALA A 53 7.24 -6.87 -13.41
N PHE A 54 5.91 -6.88 -13.58
CA PHE A 54 5.04 -5.84 -13.03
C PHE A 54 5.03 -5.85 -11.50
N TRP A 55 4.84 -7.00 -10.85
CA TRP A 55 4.84 -7.09 -9.38
C TRP A 55 6.18 -6.74 -8.75
N TYR A 56 7.28 -7.17 -9.35
CA TYR A 56 8.61 -6.69 -8.99
C TYR A 56 8.72 -5.17 -9.11
N GLY A 57 8.20 -4.59 -10.20
CA GLY A 57 8.17 -3.14 -10.40
C GLY A 57 7.40 -2.40 -9.30
N PHE A 58 6.25 -2.93 -8.87
CA PHE A 58 5.52 -2.41 -7.71
C PHE A 58 6.32 -2.54 -6.41
N ALA A 59 6.90 -3.70 -6.15
CA ALA A 59 7.71 -3.93 -4.95
C ALA A 59 8.88 -2.95 -4.84
N LEU A 60 9.60 -2.74 -5.95
CA LEU A 60 10.72 -1.80 -6.02
C LEU A 60 10.24 -0.34 -5.88
N GLY A 61 9.15 0.02 -6.56
CA GLY A 61 8.54 1.34 -6.43
C GLY A 61 8.12 1.65 -4.98
N ASP A 62 7.54 0.65 -4.31
CA ASP A 62 7.16 0.75 -2.91
C ASP A 62 8.37 0.90 -2.00
N LEU A 63 9.42 0.09 -2.20
CA LEU A 63 10.64 0.16 -1.41
C LEU A 63 11.34 1.53 -1.52
N VAL A 64 11.42 2.09 -2.73
CA VAL A 64 12.16 3.33 -3.00
C VAL A 64 11.35 4.58 -2.69
N VAL A 65 10.02 4.54 -2.87
CA VAL A 65 9.17 5.72 -2.77
C VAL A 65 8.15 5.59 -1.65
N TYR A 66 7.26 4.61 -1.72
CA TYR A 66 6.08 4.58 -0.86
C TYR A 66 6.44 4.31 0.61
N ILE A 67 7.27 3.30 0.88
CA ILE A 67 7.69 2.91 2.24
C ILE A 67 8.42 4.07 2.94
N PRO A 68 9.44 4.72 2.35
CA PRO A 68 10.08 5.88 2.96
C PRO A 68 9.11 7.04 3.19
N LEU A 69 8.23 7.32 2.21
CA LEU A 69 7.26 8.41 2.30
C LEU A 69 6.23 8.16 3.42
N LEU A 70 5.76 6.93 3.55
CA LEU A 70 4.85 6.51 4.62
C LEU A 70 5.53 6.63 5.98
N ALA A 71 6.77 6.16 6.13
CA ALA A 71 7.54 6.28 7.37
C ALA A 71 7.71 7.74 7.79
N VAL A 72 8.19 8.58 6.89
CA VAL A 72 8.37 10.02 7.10
C VAL A 72 7.03 10.67 7.44
N GLY A 73 5.96 10.33 6.72
CA GLY A 73 4.62 10.80 6.99
C GLY A 73 4.12 10.46 8.39
N LEU A 74 4.21 9.20 8.80
CA LEU A 74 3.76 8.73 10.12
C LEU A 74 4.56 9.37 11.26
N ILE A 75 5.89 9.44 11.13
CA ILE A 75 6.78 10.07 12.11
C ILE A 75 6.48 11.58 12.19
N GLY A 76 6.43 12.27 11.06
CA GLY A 76 6.17 13.71 11.04
C GLY A 76 4.78 14.07 11.56
N TYR A 77 3.77 13.25 11.25
CA TYR A 77 2.41 13.40 11.78
C TYR A 77 2.38 13.16 13.29
N TRP A 78 3.10 12.16 13.79
CA TRP A 78 3.27 11.92 15.25
C TRP A 78 3.91 13.11 15.97
N MET A 79 4.88 13.75 15.31
CA MET A 79 5.59 14.94 15.80
C MET A 79 4.84 16.25 15.55
N ASN A 80 3.64 16.21 14.96
CA ASN A 80 2.85 17.39 14.63
C ASN A 80 3.60 18.40 13.75
N LYS A 81 4.27 17.92 12.69
CA LYS A 81 5.02 18.76 11.73
C LYS A 81 4.26 18.87 10.41
N LYS A 82 4.20 20.07 9.82
CA LYS A 82 3.51 20.35 8.53
C LYS A 82 4.05 19.48 7.39
N TRP A 83 5.38 19.26 7.33
CA TRP A 83 5.98 18.36 6.33
C TRP A 83 5.52 16.90 6.50
N GLY A 84 5.25 16.48 7.73
CA GLY A 84 4.76 15.13 8.04
C GLY A 84 3.35 14.92 7.53
N LEU A 85 2.49 15.94 7.68
CA LEU A 85 1.14 15.90 7.15
C LEU A 85 1.13 15.83 5.62
N LEU A 86 1.96 16.64 4.95
CA LEU A 86 2.09 16.57 3.48
C LEU A 86 2.58 15.20 3.02
N ALA A 87 3.66 14.68 3.62
CA ALA A 87 4.20 13.37 3.29
C ALA A 87 3.17 12.25 3.54
N LEU A 88 2.45 12.32 4.65
CA LEU A 88 1.42 11.35 4.99
C LEU A 88 0.23 11.42 4.03
N ALA A 89 -0.24 12.61 3.67
CA ALA A 89 -1.31 12.77 2.68
C ALA A 89 -0.91 12.21 1.31
N SER A 90 0.34 12.43 0.89
CA SER A 90 0.89 11.82 -0.33
C SER A 90 0.97 10.30 -0.22
N ALA A 91 1.44 9.74 0.90
CA ALA A 91 1.45 8.30 1.15
C ALA A 91 0.04 7.71 1.09
N MET A 92 -0.96 8.37 1.70
CA MET A 92 -2.36 7.96 1.64
C MET A 92 -2.91 8.00 0.20
N GLY A 93 -2.43 8.93 -0.64
CA GLY A 93 -2.74 8.95 -2.06
C GLY A 93 -2.28 7.68 -2.77
N ILE A 94 -1.06 7.21 -2.47
CA ILE A 94 -0.55 5.92 -2.98
C ILE A 94 -1.36 4.75 -2.40
N THR A 95 -1.70 4.80 -1.10
CA THR A 95 -2.58 3.84 -0.43
C THR A 95 -3.95 3.70 -1.11
N ILE A 96 -4.47 4.75 -1.75
CA ILE A 96 -5.72 4.68 -2.53
C ILE A 96 -5.45 4.15 -3.93
N TYR A 97 -4.40 4.66 -4.58
CA TYR A 97 -4.08 4.35 -5.97
C TYR A 97 -3.71 2.87 -6.18
N TRP A 98 -2.77 2.35 -5.40
CA TRP A 98 -2.22 1.00 -5.59
C TRP A 98 -3.29 -0.11 -5.51
N PRO A 99 -4.19 -0.13 -4.50
CA PRO A 99 -5.26 -1.13 -4.44
C PRO A 99 -6.19 -1.05 -5.65
N ILE A 100 -6.51 0.15 -6.14
CA ILE A 100 -7.39 0.33 -7.31
C ILE A 100 -6.72 -0.24 -8.56
N VAL A 101 -5.42 0.01 -8.75
CA VAL A 101 -4.68 -0.56 -9.89
C VAL A 101 -4.64 -2.07 -9.83
N CYS A 102 -4.38 -2.65 -8.64
CA CYS A 102 -4.37 -4.10 -8.46
C CYS A 102 -5.74 -4.72 -8.72
N LEU A 103 -6.82 -4.11 -8.22
CA LEU A 103 -8.19 -4.55 -8.51
C LEU A 103 -8.52 -4.50 -10.00
N ALA A 104 -8.12 -3.42 -10.68
CA ALA A 104 -8.33 -3.27 -12.12
C ALA A 104 -7.54 -4.33 -12.91
N ALA A 105 -6.30 -4.62 -12.51
CA ALA A 105 -5.47 -5.65 -13.11
C ALA A 105 -6.08 -7.04 -12.94
N VAL A 106 -6.46 -7.40 -11.71
CA VAL A 106 -7.13 -8.67 -11.38
C VAL A 106 -8.41 -8.85 -12.19
N ALA A 107 -9.27 -7.81 -12.24
CA ALA A 107 -10.51 -7.85 -13.00
C ALA A 107 -10.27 -8.05 -14.51
N SER A 108 -9.24 -7.40 -15.05
CA SER A 108 -8.94 -7.42 -16.48
C SER A 108 -8.20 -8.70 -16.91
N ALA A 109 -7.43 -9.29 -16.01
CA ALA A 109 -6.61 -10.48 -16.28
C ALA A 109 -7.35 -11.81 -16.04
N ARG A 110 -8.56 -11.79 -15.46
CA ARG A 110 -9.31 -13.00 -15.02
C ARG A 110 -9.50 -14.08 -16.10
N SER A 111 -9.46 -13.71 -17.38
CA SER A 111 -9.57 -14.65 -18.52
C SER A 111 -8.32 -14.66 -19.42
N ALA A 112 -7.22 -14.04 -18.99
CA ALA A 112 -6.00 -13.97 -19.76
C ALA A 112 -5.26 -15.33 -19.72
N PRO A 113 -4.71 -15.80 -20.85
CA PRO A 113 -3.90 -17.02 -20.86
C PRO A 113 -2.71 -16.90 -19.90
N GLY A 114 -2.52 -17.92 -19.05
CA GLY A 114 -1.42 -17.94 -18.06
C GLY A 114 -1.68 -17.10 -16.81
N TRP A 115 -2.87 -16.54 -16.63
CA TRP A 115 -3.32 -15.92 -15.39
C TRP A 115 -4.22 -16.88 -14.61
N ASN A 116 -3.79 -17.25 -13.40
CA ASN A 116 -4.57 -18.07 -12.49
C ASN A 116 -4.26 -17.66 -11.05
N LEU A 117 -5.15 -16.86 -10.45
CA LEU A 117 -5.00 -16.34 -9.10
C LEU A 117 -5.97 -17.10 -8.16
N PRO A 118 -5.50 -18.04 -7.32
CA PRO A 118 -6.38 -18.93 -6.56
C PRO A 118 -7.20 -18.20 -5.48
N ASP A 119 -6.64 -17.17 -4.85
CA ASP A 119 -7.30 -16.37 -3.81
C ASP A 119 -7.64 -14.96 -4.29
N GLU A 120 -8.44 -14.90 -5.36
CA GLU A 120 -8.91 -13.62 -5.87
C GLU A 120 -9.82 -12.90 -4.84
N ALA A 121 -10.51 -13.64 -3.97
CA ALA A 121 -11.42 -13.08 -2.98
C ALA A 121 -10.70 -12.14 -1.99
N ALA A 122 -9.47 -12.48 -1.58
CA ALA A 122 -8.67 -11.61 -0.73
C ALA A 122 -8.45 -10.23 -1.37
N TYR A 123 -8.17 -10.17 -2.67
CA TYR A 123 -8.01 -8.90 -3.38
C TYR A 123 -9.30 -8.07 -3.34
N TRP A 124 -10.45 -8.69 -3.63
CA TRP A 124 -11.75 -8.00 -3.65
C TRP A 124 -12.24 -7.52 -2.29
N LEU A 125 -11.71 -8.06 -1.19
CA LEU A 125 -12.08 -7.64 0.17
C LEU A 125 -11.07 -6.66 0.76
N VAL A 126 -9.79 -7.01 0.71
CA VAL A 126 -8.74 -6.26 1.41
C VAL A 126 -8.42 -4.94 0.70
N LEU A 127 -8.30 -4.96 -0.64
CA LEU A 127 -7.90 -3.78 -1.40
C LEU A 127 -8.92 -2.62 -1.33
N PRO A 128 -10.25 -2.85 -1.42
CA PRO A 128 -11.21 -1.78 -1.20
C PRO A 128 -11.18 -1.22 0.22
N LEU A 129 -10.97 -2.06 1.24
CA LEU A 129 -10.88 -1.59 2.63
C LEU A 129 -9.67 -0.66 2.83
N ILE A 130 -8.52 -1.03 2.26
CA ILE A 130 -7.31 -0.18 2.28
C ILE A 130 -7.56 1.14 1.55
N ALA A 131 -8.18 1.11 0.37
CA ALA A 131 -8.46 2.31 -0.40
C ALA A 131 -9.46 3.24 0.32
N ILE A 132 -10.52 2.68 0.92
CA ILE A 132 -11.49 3.43 1.73
C ILE A 132 -10.81 4.07 2.94
N TRP A 133 -9.95 3.31 3.64
CA TRP A 133 -9.19 3.83 4.76
C TRP A 133 -8.25 4.97 4.35
N GLY A 134 -7.51 4.82 3.23
CA GLY A 134 -6.67 5.88 2.67
C GLY A 134 -7.48 7.13 2.33
N GLY A 135 -8.64 6.97 1.69
CA GLY A 135 -9.55 8.07 1.35
C GLY A 135 -10.08 8.80 2.58
N TRP A 136 -10.50 8.05 3.60
CA TRP A 136 -10.90 8.61 4.90
C TRP A 136 -9.72 9.33 5.58
N GLY A 137 -8.51 8.77 5.51
CA GLY A 137 -7.30 9.36 6.08
C GLY A 137 -6.99 10.72 5.48
N ILE A 138 -7.01 10.85 4.14
CA ILE A 138 -6.85 12.14 3.46
C ILE A 138 -7.93 13.14 3.91
N TRP A 139 -9.20 12.74 3.90
CA TRP A 139 -10.30 13.59 4.33
C TRP A 139 -10.13 14.08 5.79
N HIS A 140 -9.69 13.19 6.69
CA HIS A 140 -9.43 13.52 8.08
C HIS A 140 -8.28 14.52 8.21
N LEU A 141 -7.17 14.30 7.52
CA LEU A 141 -6.02 15.22 7.53
C LEU A 141 -6.43 16.64 7.09
N PHE A 142 -7.24 16.76 6.03
CA PHE A 142 -7.73 18.06 5.55
C PHE A 142 -8.75 18.74 6.48
N ARG A 143 -9.49 17.99 7.30
CA ARG A 143 -10.42 18.59 8.26
C ARG A 143 -9.75 19.01 9.56
N THR A 144 -8.69 18.33 9.95
CA THR A 144 -7.98 18.60 11.20
C THR A 144 -6.99 19.75 11.04
N ASP A 145 -6.49 19.99 9.82
CA ASP A 145 -5.77 21.21 9.44
C ASP A 145 -6.76 22.29 8.97
N SER A 146 -7.42 22.96 9.93
CA SER A 146 -7.76 24.36 9.70
C SER A 146 -6.44 25.12 9.58
N PHE A 147 -6.10 25.54 8.36
CA PHE A 147 -4.90 26.31 8.03
C PHE A 147 -4.85 27.64 8.81
N GLU A 148 -4.34 27.58 10.04
CA GLU A 148 -3.87 28.73 10.83
C GLU A 148 -2.36 28.62 11.08
#